data_AF-A0A353C3U3-F1
#
_entry.id   AF-A0A353C3U3-F1
#
_cell.length_a   1.000
_cell.length_b   1.000
_cell.length_c   1.000
_cell.angle_alpha   90.00
_cell.angle_beta   90.00
_cell.angle_gamma   90.00
#
_symmetry.space_group_name_H-M   'P 1'
#
loop_
_entity.id
_entity.type
_entity.pdbx_description
1 polymer ?
#
loop_
_entity_poly.entity_id
_entity_poly.type
_entity_poly.pdbx_seq_one_letter_code
_entity_poly.pdbx_strand_id
1 'polypeptide(L)'
;MQDLKERTAYLRGLVEGAAFPSDEKEKLVWDGLMNFCEEVADELTQMTDSQEEFEDYVEAIDEDLGTLEKYFYDDGEADDNVDVIFSKDEKGEGVMELSCPHCHEEIYFEDQNGDYEVICPECGKVVWNSAGLSNASAANIDVI
;
A
#
# COMPACT_ATOMS: atom_id res chain seq x y z
N MET A 1 -8.15 -2.48 25.09
CA MET A 1 -9.39 -1.68 25.16
C MET A 1 -10.31 -2.02 26.34
N GLN A 2 -9.95 -2.97 27.24
CA GLN A 2 -10.69 -3.28 28.49
C GLN A 2 -10.95 -2.05 29.37
N ASP A 3 -10.10 -1.02 29.25
CA ASP A 3 -10.21 0.24 29.99
C ASP A 3 -11.55 0.97 29.77
N LEU A 4 -12.14 0.95 28.56
CA LEU A 4 -13.33 1.74 28.30
C LEU A 4 -14.59 1.15 28.95
N LYS A 5 -14.78 -0.17 28.85
CA LYS A 5 -15.88 -0.87 29.54
C LYS A 5 -15.72 -0.79 31.06
N GLU A 6 -14.51 -0.97 31.58
CA GLU A 6 -14.24 -0.83 33.02
C GLU A 6 -14.51 0.59 33.50
N ARG A 7 -14.15 1.60 32.71
CA ARG A 7 -14.44 3.00 33.03
C ARG A 7 -15.93 3.33 32.96
N THR A 8 -16.67 2.80 31.99
CA THR A 8 -18.13 2.96 31.92
C THR A 8 -18.81 2.28 33.12
N ALA A 9 -18.39 1.07 33.50
CA ALA A 9 -18.89 0.37 34.68
C ALA A 9 -18.55 1.13 35.99
N TYR A 10 -17.34 1.67 36.10
CA TYR A 10 -16.95 2.51 37.23
C TYR A 10 -17.79 3.79 37.33
N LEU A 11 -18.03 4.48 36.20
CA LEU A 11 -18.88 5.66 36.17
C LEU A 11 -20.32 5.35 36.57
N ARG A 12 -20.86 4.20 36.13
CA ARG A 12 -22.19 3.74 36.55
C ARG A 12 -22.27 3.53 38.05
N GLY A 13 -21.30 2.82 38.62
CA GLY A 13 -21.22 2.63 40.07
C GLY A 13 -21.06 3.94 40.84
N LEU A 14 -20.34 4.92 40.29
CA LEU A 14 -20.21 6.25 40.87
C LEU A 14 -21.55 7.01 40.88
N VAL A 15 -22.31 6.97 39.78
CA VAL A 15 -23.62 7.61 39.67
C VAL A 15 -24.63 6.98 40.63
N GLU A 16 -24.68 5.65 40.70
CA GLU A 16 -25.54 4.93 41.64
C GLU A 16 -25.18 5.20 43.11
N GLY A 17 -23.88 5.28 43.42
CA GLY A 17 -23.37 5.52 44.77
C GLY A 17 -23.49 6.97 45.26
N ALA A 18 -23.56 7.94 44.35
CA ALA A 18 -23.58 9.37 44.69
C ALA A 18 -24.95 9.87 45.20
N ALA A 19 -25.98 9.01 45.30
CA ALA A 19 -27.37 9.38 45.60
C ALA A 19 -27.92 10.47 44.63
N PHE A 20 -27.36 10.49 43.42
CA PHE A 20 -27.79 11.28 42.29
C PHE A 20 -28.49 10.32 41.33
N PRO A 21 -29.59 10.70 40.68
CA PRO A 21 -30.32 11.96 40.74
C PRO A 21 -31.54 11.91 41.66
N SER A 22 -32.00 13.10 42.07
CA SER A 22 -33.09 13.25 43.05
C SER A 22 -34.50 13.23 42.41
N ASP A 23 -34.59 13.42 41.08
CA ASP A 23 -35.83 13.39 40.30
C ASP A 23 -35.86 12.14 39.38
N GLU A 24 -37.02 11.49 39.24
CA GLU A 24 -37.23 10.38 38.31
C GLU A 24 -36.90 10.76 36.86
N LYS A 25 -37.17 12.01 36.46
CA LYS A 25 -36.86 12.50 35.11
C LYS A 25 -35.35 12.60 34.86
N GLU A 26 -34.61 13.07 35.85
CA GLU A 26 -33.15 13.11 35.77
C GLU A 26 -32.58 11.68 35.76
N LYS A 27 -33.17 10.75 36.54
CA LYS A 27 -32.75 9.34 36.55
C LYS A 27 -32.87 8.70 35.18
N LEU A 28 -34.00 8.93 34.51
CA LEU A 28 -34.21 8.42 33.16
C LEU A 28 -33.14 8.91 32.16
N VAL A 29 -32.73 10.17 32.27
CA VAL A 29 -31.69 10.76 31.40
C VAL A 29 -30.32 10.15 31.70
N TRP A 30 -29.97 10.01 32.98
CA TRP A 30 -28.68 9.42 33.37
C TRP A 30 -28.58 7.94 33.00
N ASP A 31 -29.64 7.16 33.24
CA ASP A 31 -29.69 5.76 32.83
C ASP A 31 -29.57 5.65 31.30
N GLY A 32 -30.26 6.51 30.55
CA GLY A 32 -30.16 6.55 29.09
C GLY A 32 -28.75 6.89 28.58
N LEU A 33 -28.10 7.88 29.20
CA LEU A 33 -26.72 8.25 28.86
C LEU A 33 -25.74 7.11 29.17
N MET A 34 -25.91 6.47 30.34
CA MET A 34 -25.06 5.36 30.75
C MET A 34 -25.20 4.18 29.79
N ASN A 35 -26.43 3.83 29.38
CA ASN A 35 -26.67 2.76 28.41
C ASN A 35 -26.03 3.06 27.06
N PHE A 36 -26.17 4.30 26.57
CA PHE A 36 -25.49 4.73 25.36
C PHE A 36 -23.96 4.60 25.46
N CYS A 37 -23.36 4.97 26.61
CA CYS A 37 -21.93 4.79 26.83
C CYS A 37 -21.49 3.31 26.83
N GLU A 38 -22.33 2.39 27.31
CA GLU A 38 -22.07 0.95 27.25
C GLU A 38 -22.13 0.44 25.81
N GLU A 39 -23.19 0.81 25.07
CA GLU A 39 -23.35 0.44 23.65
C GLU A 39 -22.16 0.93 22.81
N VAL A 40 -21.73 2.19 23.01
CA VAL A 40 -20.54 2.73 22.31
C VAL A 40 -19.27 1.97 22.69
N ALA A 41 -19.10 1.60 23.97
CA ALA A 41 -17.94 0.83 24.39
C ALA A 41 -17.93 -0.59 23.80
N ASP A 42 -19.11 -1.21 23.66
CA ASP A 42 -19.29 -2.50 23.00
C ASP A 42 -18.95 -2.41 21.50
N GLU A 43 -19.54 -1.45 20.78
CA GLU A 43 -19.28 -1.25 19.34
C GLU A 43 -17.80 -0.95 19.05
N LEU A 44 -17.16 -0.11 19.87
CA LEU A 44 -15.73 0.16 19.72
C LEU A 44 -14.85 -1.07 19.96
N THR A 45 -15.25 -1.94 20.89
CA THR A 45 -14.53 -3.20 21.11
C THR A 45 -14.65 -4.08 19.87
N GLN A 46 -15.86 -4.27 19.35
CA GLN A 46 -16.09 -5.06 18.13
C GLN A 46 -15.36 -4.50 16.91
N MET A 47 -15.31 -3.17 16.77
CA MET A 47 -14.57 -2.50 15.71
C MET A 47 -13.06 -2.77 15.83
N THR A 48 -12.53 -2.81 17.05
CA THR A 48 -11.10 -3.11 17.29
C THR A 48 -10.79 -4.54 16.94
N ASP A 49 -11.63 -5.49 17.35
CA ASP A 49 -11.47 -6.90 16.99
C ASP A 49 -11.49 -7.09 15.46
N SER A 50 -12.37 -6.35 14.77
CA SER A 50 -12.42 -6.36 13.30
C SER A 50 -11.19 -5.73 12.64
N GLN A 51 -10.57 -4.73 13.28
CA GLN A 51 -9.32 -4.14 12.79
C GLN A 51 -8.14 -5.10 12.97
N GLU A 52 -8.08 -5.83 14.09
CA GLU A 52 -7.06 -6.86 14.33
C GLU A 52 -7.17 -7.98 13.29
N GLU A 53 -8.40 -8.43 12.97
CA GLU A 53 -8.61 -9.40 11.87
C GLU A 53 -8.17 -8.83 10.50
N PHE A 54 -8.40 -7.54 10.25
CA PHE A 54 -7.94 -6.90 9.03
C PHE A 54 -6.41 -6.79 8.95
N GLU A 55 -5.74 -6.53 10.08
CA GLU A 55 -4.28 -6.55 10.17
C GLU A 55 -3.72 -7.92 9.77
N ASP A 56 -4.32 -9.01 10.28
CA ASP A 56 -3.96 -10.38 9.91
C ASP A 56 -4.14 -10.63 8.40
N TYR A 57 -5.25 -10.18 7.81
CA TYR A 57 -5.47 -10.32 6.37
C TYR A 57 -4.46 -9.52 5.54
N VAL A 58 -4.08 -8.31 5.99
CA VAL A 58 -3.09 -7.49 5.30
C VAL A 58 -1.70 -8.12 5.40
N GLU A 59 -1.32 -8.66 6.55
CA GLU A 59 -0.06 -9.40 6.72
C GLU A 59 -0.01 -10.63 5.80
N ALA A 60 -1.11 -11.37 5.69
CA ALA A 60 -1.19 -12.51 4.77
C ALA A 60 -1.01 -12.08 3.31
N ILE A 61 -1.60 -10.95 2.90
CA ILE A 61 -1.42 -10.40 1.55
C ILE A 61 0.05 -10.00 1.33
N ASP A 62 0.68 -9.36 2.31
CA ASP A 62 2.09 -8.96 2.23
C ASP A 62 3.01 -10.19 2.08
N GLU A 63 2.76 -11.27 2.83
CA GLU A 63 3.51 -12.53 2.71
C GLU A 63 3.33 -13.17 1.32
N ASP A 64 2.10 -13.19 0.80
CA ASP A 64 1.80 -13.70 -0.54
C ASP A 64 2.52 -12.89 -1.61
N LEU A 65 2.49 -11.55 -1.52
CA LEU A 65 3.21 -10.67 -2.44
C LEU A 65 4.72 -10.86 -2.35
N GLY A 66 5.28 -10.96 -1.14
CA GLY A 66 6.70 -11.23 -0.95
C GLY A 66 7.14 -12.59 -1.52
N THR A 67 6.23 -13.57 -1.57
CA THR A 67 6.47 -14.85 -2.24
C THR A 67 6.49 -14.70 -3.76
N LEU A 68 5.54 -13.94 -4.33
CA LEU A 68 5.54 -13.61 -5.76
C LEU A 68 6.80 -12.84 -6.13
N GLU A 69 7.20 -11.84 -5.34
CA GLU A 69 8.41 -11.06 -5.58
C GLU A 69 9.64 -11.96 -5.67
N LYS A 70 9.80 -12.93 -4.76
CA LYS A 70 10.91 -13.89 -4.85
C LYS A 70 10.83 -14.75 -6.10
N TYR A 71 9.65 -15.19 -6.51
CA TYR A 71 9.49 -16.01 -7.71
C TYR A 71 9.78 -15.23 -9.00
N PHE A 72 9.39 -13.96 -9.08
CA PHE A 72 9.54 -13.13 -10.28
C PHE A 72 10.82 -12.30 -10.32
N TYR A 73 11.40 -11.95 -9.16
CA TYR A 73 12.58 -11.07 -9.07
C TYR A 73 13.84 -11.76 -8.50
N ASP A 74 13.75 -12.90 -7.81
CA ASP A 74 14.90 -13.57 -7.17
C ASP A 74 15.39 -14.82 -7.94
N ASP A 75 14.61 -15.34 -8.90
CA ASP A 75 14.96 -16.52 -9.71
C ASP A 75 15.75 -16.11 -10.97
N GLY A 76 16.95 -15.54 -10.76
CA GLY A 76 18.13 -15.78 -11.61
C GLY A 76 18.11 -15.44 -13.10
N GLU A 77 17.06 -14.84 -13.64
CA GLU A 77 17.02 -14.24 -14.98
C GLU A 77 16.25 -12.92 -14.81
N ALA A 78 17.00 -11.87 -14.46
CA ALA A 78 16.54 -10.50 -14.59
C ALA A 78 16.09 -10.30 -16.05
N ASP A 79 14.81 -10.50 -16.32
CA ASP A 79 14.20 -9.94 -17.52
C ASP A 79 14.36 -8.43 -17.38
N ASP A 80 15.11 -7.87 -18.32
CA ASP A 80 15.56 -6.49 -18.50
C ASP A 80 14.38 -5.49 -18.53
N ASN A 81 13.52 -5.47 -17.52
CA ASN A 81 12.56 -4.39 -17.29
C ASN A 81 13.29 -3.28 -16.57
N VAL A 82 14.19 -2.67 -17.34
CA VAL A 82 14.58 -1.29 -17.16
C VAL A 82 13.30 -0.47 -16.96
N ASP A 83 13.09 0.05 -15.74
CA ASP A 83 11.99 0.96 -15.43
C ASP A 83 12.18 2.26 -16.23
N VAL A 84 11.75 2.26 -17.51
CA VAL A 84 11.79 3.45 -18.36
C VAL A 84 10.55 4.27 -18.10
N ILE A 85 10.74 5.39 -17.41
CA ILE A 85 9.68 6.35 -17.16
C ILE A 85 9.60 7.31 -18.35
N PHE A 86 8.48 7.27 -19.06
CA PHE A 86 8.20 8.19 -20.17
C PHE A 86 7.63 9.51 -19.64
N SER A 87 8.46 10.54 -19.64
CA SER A 87 8.11 11.90 -19.22
C SER A 87 8.04 12.84 -20.44
N LYS A 88 7.29 13.93 -20.34
CA LYS A 88 7.39 15.05 -21.28
C LYS A 88 8.00 16.24 -20.57
N ASP A 89 8.98 16.88 -21.20
CA ASP A 89 9.54 18.12 -20.69
C ASP A 89 8.56 19.31 -20.86
N GLU A 90 8.92 20.49 -20.34
CA GLU A 90 8.11 21.70 -20.45
C GLU A 90 7.88 22.17 -21.91
N LYS A 91 8.64 21.63 -22.87
CA LYS A 91 8.52 21.89 -24.31
C LYS A 91 7.74 20.81 -25.06
N GLY A 92 7.34 19.73 -24.38
CA GLY A 92 6.59 18.61 -24.95
C GLY A 92 7.45 17.57 -25.67
N GLU A 93 8.76 17.61 -25.50
CA GLU A 93 9.73 16.63 -26.01
C GLU A 93 9.75 15.40 -25.06
N GLY A 94 9.76 14.19 -25.63
CA GLY A 94 9.71 12.94 -24.88
C GLY A 94 11.07 12.63 -24.25
N VAL A 95 11.15 12.67 -22.93
CA VAL A 95 12.35 12.37 -22.16
C VAL A 95 12.16 11.04 -21.44
N MET A 96 13.14 10.15 -21.61
CA MET A 96 13.19 8.86 -20.93
C MET A 96 14.19 8.92 -19.78
N GLU A 97 13.75 8.42 -18.63
CA GLU A 97 14.55 8.26 -17.43
C GLU A 97 14.77 6.77 -17.16
N LEU A 98 16.01 6.41 -16.84
CA LEU A 98 16.47 5.04 -16.71
C LEU A 98 17.47 4.92 -15.57
N SER A 99 17.29 3.95 -14.66
CA SER A 99 18.31 3.58 -13.67
C SER A 99 19.24 2.52 -14.24
N CYS A 100 20.55 2.77 -14.22
CA CYS A 100 21.53 1.81 -14.74
C CYS A 100 21.52 0.50 -13.92
N PRO A 101 21.28 -0.67 -14.52
CA PRO A 101 21.24 -1.94 -13.80
C PRO A 101 22.60 -2.41 -13.27
N HIS A 102 23.69 -1.74 -13.67
CA HIS A 102 25.05 -2.13 -13.32
C HIS A 102 25.69 -1.27 -12.22
N CYS A 103 25.30 0.01 -12.13
CA CYS A 103 25.87 0.93 -11.15
C CYS A 103 24.83 1.81 -10.43
N HIS A 104 23.54 1.62 -10.74
CA HIS A 104 22.40 2.35 -10.16
C HIS A 104 22.44 3.87 -10.36
N GLU A 105 23.19 4.34 -11.37
CA GLU A 105 23.20 5.76 -11.75
C GLU A 105 21.96 6.10 -12.59
N GLU A 106 21.33 7.25 -12.32
CA GLU A 106 20.20 7.76 -13.09
C GLU A 106 20.66 8.36 -14.42
N ILE A 107 20.08 7.89 -15.52
CA ILE A 107 20.42 8.28 -16.89
C ILE A 107 19.18 8.88 -17.54
N TYR A 108 19.35 10.07 -18.11
CA TYR A 108 18.31 10.82 -18.80
C TYR A 108 18.68 10.92 -20.28
N PHE A 109 17.78 10.50 -21.18
CA PHE A 109 18.01 10.58 -22.62
C PHE A 109 16.71 10.83 -23.40
N GLU A 110 16.85 11.39 -24.59
CA GLU A 110 15.74 11.66 -25.51
C GLU A 110 15.53 10.47 -26.44
N ASP A 111 14.28 10.23 -26.82
CA ASP A 111 13.96 9.24 -27.85
C ASP A 111 14.47 9.72 -29.22
N GLN A 112 15.31 8.90 -29.87
CA GLN A 112 15.85 9.19 -31.19
C GLN A 112 15.20 8.31 -32.25
N ASN A 113 14.87 8.87 -33.41
CA ASN A 113 14.35 8.07 -34.52
C ASN A 113 15.46 7.19 -35.11
N GLY A 114 15.35 5.87 -34.93
CA GLY A 114 16.24 4.86 -35.53
C GLY A 114 16.74 3.82 -34.53
N ASP A 115 17.70 3.01 -34.97
CA ASP A 115 18.40 2.06 -34.10
C ASP A 115 19.52 2.81 -33.34
N TYR A 116 19.37 2.96 -32.03
CA TYR A 116 20.32 3.62 -31.15
C TYR A 116 20.51 2.84 -29.85
N GLU A 117 21.70 2.97 -29.28
CA GLU A 117 22.09 2.34 -28.03
C GLU A 117 22.49 3.43 -27.02
N VAL A 118 22.05 3.29 -25.77
CA VAL A 118 22.43 4.18 -24.68
C VAL A 118 23.48 3.48 -23.83
N ILE A 119 24.58 4.19 -23.57
CA ILE A 119 25.69 3.71 -22.75
C ILE A 119 25.71 4.51 -21.46
N CYS A 120 25.84 3.81 -20.33
CA CYS A 120 26.01 4.46 -19.03
C CYS A 120 27.34 5.23 -18.98
N PRO A 121 27.34 6.53 -18.62
CA PRO A 121 28.56 7.34 -18.54
C PRO A 121 29.50 6.90 -17.40
N GLU A 122 28.96 6.30 -16.33
CA GLU A 122 29.76 5.88 -15.17
C GLU A 122 30.37 4.48 -15.33
N CYS A 123 29.59 3.49 -15.79
CA CYS A 123 30.11 2.12 -15.92
C CYS A 123 30.53 1.73 -17.34
N GLY A 124 30.20 2.55 -18.36
CA GLY A 124 30.58 2.32 -19.76
C GLY A 124 29.88 1.13 -20.43
N LYS A 125 28.86 0.55 -19.80
CA LYS A 125 28.07 -0.57 -20.34
C LYS A 125 26.81 -0.07 -21.05
N VAL A 126 26.35 -0.81 -22.05
CA VAL A 126 25.08 -0.54 -22.73
C VAL A 126 23.93 -0.82 -21.76
N VAL A 127 23.01 0.14 -21.64
CA VAL A 127 21.86 0.08 -20.72
C VAL A 127 20.51 0.10 -21.45
N TRP A 128 20.49 0.46 -22.73
CA TRP A 128 19.27 0.50 -23.57
C TRP A 128 19.62 0.27 -25.04
N ASN A 129 18.74 -0.43 -25.77
CA ASN A 129 18.86 -0.65 -27.21
C ASN A 129 17.48 -0.56 -27.87
N SER A 130 17.30 0.40 -28.79
CA SER A 130 16.02 0.59 -29.48
C SER A 130 15.74 -0.47 -30.57
N ALA A 131 16.74 -1.25 -30.98
CA ALA A 131 16.58 -2.28 -32.01
C ALA A 131 15.72 -3.49 -31.57
N GLY A 132 15.50 -3.65 -30.25
CA GLY A 132 14.72 -4.76 -29.67
C GLY A 132 13.21 -4.74 -29.99
N LEU A 133 12.66 -3.60 -30.42
CA LEU A 133 11.23 -3.48 -30.78
C LEU A 133 10.92 -3.95 -32.21
N SER A 134 11.93 -4.17 -33.05
CA SER A 134 11.73 -4.54 -34.47
C SER A 134 11.50 -6.04 -34.72
N ASN A 135 11.76 -6.91 -33.72
CA ASN A 135 11.67 -8.37 -33.88
C ASN A 135 10.52 -9.05 -33.11
N ALA A 136 9.64 -8.31 -32.43
CA ALA A 136 8.45 -8.86 -31.76
C ALA A 136 7.24 -9.06 -32.70
N SER A 137 7.45 -9.43 -33.97
CA SER A 137 6.35 -9.72 -34.92
C SER A 137 6.40 -11.10 -35.59
N ALA A 138 7.18 -12.07 -35.06
CA ALA A 138 7.20 -13.42 -35.62
C ALA A 138 7.51 -14.54 -34.61
N ALA A 139 6.66 -14.71 -33.59
CA ALA A 139 6.63 -15.96 -32.81
C ALA A 139 5.19 -16.36 -32.44
N ASN A 140 4.59 -17.16 -33.33
CA ASN A 140 3.57 -18.18 -33.12
C ASN A 140 2.36 -17.87 -32.21
N ILE A 141 1.31 -17.35 -32.84
CA ILE A 141 -0.06 -17.79 -32.54
C ILE A 141 -0.22 -19.15 -33.24
N ASP A 142 -0.02 -20.25 -32.51
CA ASP A 142 -0.60 -21.54 -32.88
C ASP A 142 -1.82 -21.77 -32.00
N VAL A 143 -2.97 -21.56 -32.63
CA VAL A 143 -4.30 -21.99 -32.17
C VAL A 143 -4.36 -23.51 -32.33
N ILE A 144 -4.44 -24.26 -31.22
CA ILE A 144 -5.36 -25.40 -31.04
C ILE A 144 -5.82 -25.41 -29.58
#